data_AF-A0A349SF27-F1
#
_entry.id   AF-A0A349SF27-F1
#
_cell.length_a   1.000
_cell.length_b   1.000
_cell.length_c   1.000
_cell.angle_alpha   90.00
_cell.angle_beta   90.00
_cell.angle_gamma   90.00
#
_symmetry.space_group_name_H-M   'P 1'
#
loop_
_entity.id
_entity.type
_entity.pdbx_description
1 polymer ?
#
loop_
_entity_poly.entity_id
_entity_poly.type
_entity_poly.pdbx_seq_one_letter_code
_entity_poly.pdbx_strand_id
1 'polypeptide(L)'
;GYDFMAQGLGGIMSITGPPGGEPHRAGIPIADLTAGLWAAVSINAALRHREVTGEGQHLDISLLDTQVSMLSIQGLNYLTSGDVPGLLGNAHPNIVPYQVFPTANGNIIVAVGNDQQFKRYCEFAGVPELLSDDR
;
A
#
# COMPACT_ATOMS: atom_id res chain seq x y z
N GLY A 1 -12.51 -1.03 18.61
CA GLY A 1 -12.74 0.08 17.67
C GLY A 1 -13.55 -0.42 16.49
N TYR A 2 -14.12 0.47 15.68
CA TYR A 2 -14.77 0.08 14.41
C TYR A 2 -13.77 0.20 13.27
N ASP A 3 -13.85 -0.70 12.29
CA ASP A 3 -12.98 -0.73 11.10
C ASP A 3 -12.78 0.65 10.47
N PHE A 4 -13.88 1.35 10.16
CA PHE A 4 -13.79 2.65 9.47
C PHE A 4 -13.03 3.71 10.29
N MET A 5 -13.19 3.71 11.61
CA MET A 5 -12.40 4.62 12.48
C MET A 5 -10.93 4.22 12.52
N ALA A 6 -10.64 2.92 12.56
CA ALA A 6 -9.27 2.41 12.53
C ALA A 6 -8.57 2.73 11.19
N GLN A 7 -9.28 2.70 10.07
CA GLN A 7 -8.75 3.15 8.77
C GLN A 7 -8.40 4.64 8.79
N GLY A 8 -9.27 5.48 9.37
CA GLY A 8 -9.02 6.92 9.49
C GLY A 8 -7.82 7.23 10.38
N LEU A 9 -7.76 6.61 11.57
CA LEU A 9 -6.69 6.84 12.54
C LEU A 9 -5.36 6.17 12.13
N GLY A 10 -5.42 5.01 11.48
CA GLY A 10 -4.26 4.22 11.08
C GLY A 10 -3.57 4.72 9.81
N GLY A 11 -4.07 5.79 9.20
CA GLY A 11 -3.41 6.51 8.11
C GLY A 11 -3.72 5.98 6.70
N ILE A 12 -4.34 4.81 6.53
CA ILE A 12 -4.62 4.29 5.18
C ILE A 12 -5.52 5.21 4.36
N MET A 13 -6.48 5.90 5.00
CA MET A 13 -7.33 6.87 4.31
C MET A 13 -6.54 8.09 3.84
N SER A 14 -5.50 8.52 4.59
CA SER A 14 -4.70 9.71 4.24
C SER A 14 -3.94 9.57 2.92
N ILE A 15 -3.74 8.33 2.46
CA ILE A 15 -3.03 7.97 1.22
C ILE A 15 -3.94 7.35 0.16
N THR A 16 -5.25 7.25 0.42
CA THR A 16 -6.20 6.59 -0.48
C THR A 16 -7.24 7.59 -0.96
N GLY A 17 -7.27 7.85 -2.26
CA GLY A 17 -8.18 8.84 -2.86
C GLY A 17 -7.51 9.58 -4.02
N PRO A 18 -8.29 10.32 -4.82
CA PRO A 18 -7.73 11.10 -5.93
C PRO A 18 -6.92 12.30 -5.42
N PRO A 19 -5.88 12.75 -6.16
CA PRO A 19 -5.14 13.95 -5.82
C PRO A 19 -6.05 15.16 -5.64
N GLY A 20 -5.89 15.88 -4.52
CA GLY A 20 -6.72 17.04 -4.17
C GLY A 20 -8.17 16.73 -3.77
N GLY A 21 -8.55 15.45 -3.68
CA GLY A 21 -9.88 15.01 -3.26
C GLY A 21 -9.99 14.73 -1.77
N GLU A 22 -11.12 14.12 -1.37
CA GLU A 22 -11.31 13.64 0.00
C GLU A 22 -10.66 12.27 0.23
N PRO A 23 -10.15 11.99 1.45
CA PRO A 23 -9.70 10.66 1.85
C PRO A 23 -10.79 9.60 1.70
N HIS A 24 -10.50 8.50 1.00
CA HIS A 24 -11.40 7.38 0.81
C HIS A 24 -11.03 6.21 1.73
N ARG A 25 -12.06 5.55 2.28
CA ARG A 25 -11.91 4.22 2.89
C ARG A 25 -11.66 3.15 1.84
N ALA A 26 -11.08 2.04 2.27
CA ALA A 26 -11.13 0.81 1.50
C ALA A 26 -12.59 0.33 1.33
N GLY A 27 -12.86 -0.30 0.18
CA GLY A 27 -14.17 -0.89 -0.13
C GLY A 27 -14.51 -2.16 0.69
N ILE A 28 -13.58 -2.61 1.52
CA ILE A 28 -13.69 -3.77 2.42
C ILE A 28 -13.26 -3.37 3.83
N PRO A 29 -13.62 -4.14 4.88
CA PRO A 29 -13.19 -3.85 6.25
C PRO A 29 -11.73 -4.26 6.47
N ILE A 30 -10.81 -3.50 5.88
CA ILE A 30 -9.37 -3.84 5.83
C ILE A 30 -8.73 -3.85 7.23
N ALA A 31 -9.19 -3.04 8.18
CA ALA A 31 -8.68 -3.05 9.55
C ALA A 31 -9.06 -4.34 10.27
N ASP A 32 -10.31 -4.78 10.14
CA ASP A 32 -10.77 -6.05 10.73
C ASP A 32 -10.03 -7.24 10.10
N LEU A 33 -9.90 -7.26 8.77
CA LEU A 33 -9.22 -8.34 8.05
C LEU A 33 -7.74 -8.42 8.40
N THR A 34 -7.04 -7.29 8.46
CA THR A 34 -5.61 -7.26 8.83
C THR A 34 -5.40 -7.65 10.29
N ALA A 35 -6.27 -7.21 11.22
CA ALA A 35 -6.22 -7.67 12.60
C ALA A 35 -6.44 -9.18 12.73
N GLY A 36 -7.40 -9.74 11.99
CA GLY A 36 -7.63 -11.19 11.95
C GLY A 36 -6.41 -11.96 11.44
N LEU A 37 -5.74 -11.47 10.39
CA LEU A 37 -4.52 -12.08 9.85
C LEU A 37 -3.37 -12.01 10.86
N TRP A 38 -3.14 -10.85 11.50
CA TRP A 38 -2.12 -10.72 12.54
C TRP A 38 -2.42 -11.60 13.76
N ALA A 39 -3.69 -11.72 14.16
CA ALA A 39 -4.09 -12.63 15.22
C ALA A 39 -3.78 -14.09 14.85
N ALA A 40 -4.11 -14.52 13.63
CA ALA A 40 -3.83 -15.88 13.16
C ALA A 40 -2.32 -16.17 13.14
N VAL A 41 -1.49 -15.24 12.66
CA VAL A 41 -0.03 -15.35 12.67
C VAL A 41 0.50 -15.47 14.10
N SER A 42 0.05 -14.58 15.00
CA SER A 42 0.46 -14.57 16.41
C SER A 42 0.04 -15.84 17.16
N ILE A 43 -1.14 -16.39 16.88
CA ILE A 43 -1.60 -17.67 17.45
C ILE A 43 -0.69 -18.81 16.99
N ASN A 44 -0.35 -18.89 15.70
CA ASN A 44 0.57 -19.92 15.21
C ASN A 44 1.98 -19.79 15.85
N ALA A 45 2.47 -18.57 16.02
CA ALA A 45 3.72 -18.31 16.73
C ALA A 45 3.65 -18.75 18.20
N ALA A 46 2.57 -18.44 18.91
CA ALA A 46 2.36 -18.84 20.31
C ALA A 46 2.21 -20.36 20.47
N LEU A 47 1.55 -21.03 19.52
CA LEU A 47 1.47 -22.50 19.49
C LEU A 47 2.86 -23.11 19.33
N ARG A 48 3.67 -22.58 18.41
CA ARG A 48 5.05 -23.02 18.23
C ARG A 48 5.91 -22.77 19.47
N HIS A 49 5.74 -21.61 20.11
CA HIS A 49 6.40 -21.30 21.39
C HIS A 49 6.04 -22.33 22.46
N ARG A 50 4.75 -22.67 22.59
CA ARG A 50 4.25 -23.67 23.54
C ARG A 50 4.82 -25.07 23.29
N GLU A 51 5.00 -25.48 22.04
CA GLU A 51 5.61 -26.78 21.72
C GLU A 51 7.05 -26.89 22.24
N VAL A 52 7.80 -25.78 22.24
CA VAL A 52 9.21 -25.75 22.66
C VAL A 52 9.34 -25.56 24.17
N THR A 53 8.49 -24.74 24.78
CA THR A 53 8.63 -24.29 26.17
C THR A 53 7.65 -24.91 27.14
N GLY A 54 6.51 -25.42 26.66
CA GLY A 54 5.36 -25.80 27.47
C GLY A 54 4.47 -24.63 27.89
N GLU A 55 4.82 -23.38 27.56
CA GLU A 55 4.12 -22.18 28.03
C GLU A 55 3.27 -21.51 26.93
N GLY A 56 2.06 -21.09 27.30
CA GLY A 56 1.21 -20.26 26.45
C GLY A 56 1.60 -18.78 26.49
N GLN A 57 0.89 -17.94 25.72
CA GLN A 57 1.11 -16.50 25.67
C GLN A 57 -0.22 -15.74 25.61
N HIS A 58 -0.26 -14.53 26.18
CA HIS A 58 -1.33 -13.57 25.98
C HIS A 58 -1.05 -12.77 24.72
N LEU A 59 -2.02 -12.69 23.80
CA LEU A 59 -1.91 -11.94 22.56
C LEU A 59 -2.84 -10.73 22.62
N ASP A 60 -2.26 -9.53 22.58
CA ASP A 60 -3.00 -8.28 22.47
C ASP A 60 -2.88 -7.76 21.02
N ILE A 61 -4.01 -7.69 20.32
CA ILE A 61 -4.08 -7.31 18.91
C ILE A 61 -4.99 -6.09 18.77
N SER A 62 -4.44 -5.00 18.24
CA SER A 62 -5.12 -3.73 18.04
C SER A 62 -5.40 -3.48 16.56
N LEU A 63 -6.64 -3.11 16.23
CA LEU A 63 -7.02 -2.67 14.88
C LEU A 63 -6.18 -1.49 14.38
N LEU A 64 -5.77 -0.60 15.29
CA LEU A 64 -4.97 0.57 14.93
C LEU A 64 -3.54 0.15 14.60
N ASP A 65 -2.93 -0.69 15.42
CA ASP A 65 -1.56 -1.15 15.28
C ASP A 65 -1.39 -1.93 13.98
N THR A 66 -2.39 -2.78 13.68
CA THR A 66 -2.40 -3.53 12.42
C THR A 66 -2.55 -2.61 11.22
N GLN A 67 -3.35 -1.55 11.28
CA GLN A 67 -3.44 -0.56 10.21
C GLN A 67 -2.14 0.24 10.02
N VAL A 68 -1.52 0.70 11.11
CA VAL A 68 -0.22 1.40 11.04
C VAL A 68 0.85 0.50 10.42
N SER A 69 0.86 -0.79 10.75
CA SER A 69 1.80 -1.76 10.17
C SER A 69 1.67 -1.89 8.63
N MET A 70 0.47 -1.63 8.09
CA MET A 70 0.19 -1.75 6.66
C MET A 70 0.61 -0.53 5.84
N LEU A 71 1.04 0.57 6.47
CA LEU A 71 1.50 1.77 5.75
C LEU A 71 2.76 1.52 4.91
N SER A 72 3.56 0.50 5.26
CA SER A 72 4.67 0.01 4.45
C SER A 72 5.56 1.15 3.90
N ILE A 73 5.71 1.26 2.58
CA ILE A 73 6.52 2.27 1.91
C ILE A 73 6.08 3.71 2.23
N GLN A 74 4.79 3.97 2.45
CA GLN A 74 4.31 5.29 2.81
C GLN A 74 4.71 5.68 4.23
N GLY A 75 4.68 4.71 5.15
CA GLY A 75 5.24 4.90 6.50
C GLY A 75 6.75 5.18 6.46
N LEU A 76 7.49 4.43 5.64
CA LEU A 76 8.93 4.65 5.46
C LEU A 76 9.24 6.02 4.84
N ASN A 77 8.47 6.45 3.84
CA ASN A 77 8.63 7.76 3.20
C ASN A 77 8.52 8.85 4.27
N TYR A 78 7.46 8.86 5.09
CA TYR A 78 7.31 9.83 6.18
C TYR A 78 8.44 9.76 7.21
N LEU A 79 8.84 8.55 7.65
CA LEU A 79 9.89 8.40 8.65
C LEU A 79 11.27 8.86 8.17
N THR A 80 11.51 8.87 6.86
CA THR A 80 12.81 9.27 6.28
C THR A 80 12.84 10.72 5.80
N SER A 81 11.71 11.29 5.34
CA SER A 81 11.65 12.68 4.87
C SER A 81 11.03 13.66 5.86
N GLY A 82 10.15 13.21 6.75
CA GLY A 82 9.28 14.06 7.58
C GLY A 82 8.05 14.61 6.84
N ASP A 83 7.92 14.34 5.54
CA ASP A 83 6.80 14.79 4.71
C ASP A 83 5.65 13.79 4.77
N VAL A 84 4.44 14.29 5.02
CA VAL A 84 3.23 13.46 5.03
C VAL A 84 2.84 13.11 3.59
N PRO A 85 2.76 11.82 3.20
CA PRO A 85 2.34 11.44 1.86
C PRO A 85 0.92 11.93 1.56
N GLY A 86 0.73 12.49 0.37
CA GLY A 86 -0.58 12.96 -0.09
C GLY A 86 -1.38 11.88 -0.83
N LEU A 87 -2.59 12.26 -1.25
CA LEU A 87 -3.45 11.44 -2.10
C LEU A 87 -2.89 11.42 -3.53
N LEU A 88 -2.57 10.22 -4.04
CA LEU A 88 -1.97 10.03 -5.37
C LEU A 88 -2.92 9.36 -6.39
N GLY A 89 -4.13 8.97 -5.96
CA GLY A 89 -5.00 8.13 -6.77
C GLY A 89 -4.34 6.78 -7.04
N ASN A 90 -4.22 6.41 -8.30
CA ASN A 90 -3.65 5.12 -8.73
C ASN A 90 -2.14 5.19 -9.04
N ALA A 91 -1.49 6.34 -8.86
CA ALA A 91 -0.07 6.48 -9.13
C ALA A 91 0.78 5.90 -7.99
N HIS A 92 1.85 5.18 -8.35
CA HIS A 92 2.84 4.73 -7.38
C HIS A 92 3.66 5.94 -6.87
N PRO A 93 3.96 6.05 -5.56
CA PRO A 93 4.63 7.23 -5.00
C PRO A 93 6.05 7.44 -5.53
N ASN A 94 6.75 6.35 -5.87
CA ASN A 94 8.20 6.38 -6.12
C ASN A 94 8.60 5.86 -7.51
N ILE A 95 7.66 5.43 -8.37
CA ILE A 95 7.97 4.73 -9.63
C ILE A 95 7.03 5.24 -10.72
N VAL A 96 7.58 5.60 -11.88
CA VAL A 96 6.81 6.07 -13.03
C VAL A 96 7.37 5.48 -14.34
N PRO A 97 6.51 5.18 -15.34
CA PRO A 97 5.05 5.13 -15.27
C PRO A 97 4.56 3.86 -14.55
N TYR A 98 3.93 4.05 -13.38
CA TYR A 98 3.30 2.97 -12.60
C TYR A 98 1.94 3.46 -12.11
N GLN A 99 0.94 3.40 -12.98
CA GLN A 99 -0.40 3.93 -12.71
C GLN A 99 -1.47 3.39 -13.68
N VAL A 100 -2.72 3.81 -13.46
CA VAL A 100 -3.84 3.54 -14.36
C VAL A 100 -3.86 4.55 -15.52
N PHE A 101 -4.02 4.06 -16.74
CA PHE A 101 -4.17 4.85 -17.97
C PHE A 101 -5.48 4.50 -18.69
N PRO A 102 -6.20 5.49 -19.24
CA PRO A 102 -7.39 5.24 -20.04
C PRO A 102 -7.05 4.67 -21.42
N THR A 103 -7.94 3.84 -21.95
CA THR A 103 -7.91 3.31 -23.31
C THR A 103 -9.25 3.56 -23.99
N ALA A 104 -9.40 3.15 -25.26
CA ALA A 104 -10.64 3.33 -26.01
C ALA A 104 -11.86 2.61 -25.41
N ASN A 105 -11.66 1.56 -24.61
CA ASN A 105 -12.72 0.70 -24.09
C ASN A 105 -12.61 0.38 -22.60
N GLY A 106 -11.80 1.13 -21.86
CA GLY A 106 -11.62 0.91 -20.43
C GLY A 106 -10.35 1.54 -19.90
N ASN A 107 -9.80 0.92 -18.88
CA ASN A 107 -8.56 1.34 -18.25
C ASN A 107 -7.58 0.17 -18.23
N ILE A 108 -6.30 0.47 -18.36
CA ILE A 108 -5.21 -0.48 -18.13
C ILE A 108 -4.31 0.04 -17.01
N ILE A 109 -3.62 -0.87 -16.34
CA ILE A 109 -2.52 -0.50 -15.44
C ILE A 109 -1.22 -0.66 -16.23
N VAL A 110 -0.45 0.41 -16.33
CA VAL A 110 0.93 0.35 -16.82
C VAL A 110 1.83 0.31 -15.60
N ALA A 111 2.66 -0.72 -15.50
CA ALA A 111 3.56 -0.96 -14.38
C ALA A 111 4.99 -1.12 -14.90
N VAL A 112 5.65 0.00 -15.18
CA VAL A 112 7.05 0.07 -15.59
C VAL A 112 7.89 0.39 -14.35
N GLY A 113 8.67 -0.58 -13.90
CA GLY A 113 9.43 -0.53 -12.65
C GLY A 113 10.88 -0.10 -12.79
N ASN A 114 11.41 0.05 -14.01
CA ASN A 114 12.80 0.43 -14.27
C ASN A 114 13.03 0.88 -15.72
N ASP A 115 14.19 1.49 -15.97
CA ASP A 115 14.59 2.05 -17.26
C ASP A 115 14.61 1.03 -18.39
N GLN A 116 14.96 -0.23 -18.11
CA GLN A 116 14.95 -1.28 -19.13
C GLN A 116 13.52 -1.61 -19.57
N GLN A 117 12.58 -1.65 -18.64
CA GLN A 117 11.16 -1.80 -18.94
C GLN A 117 10.62 -0.54 -19.64
N PHE A 118 11.07 0.66 -19.24
CA PHE A 118 10.66 1.92 -19.86
C PHE A 118 11.07 1.98 -21.33
N LYS A 119 12.31 1.59 -21.65
CA LYS A 119 12.79 1.43 -23.02
C LYS A 119 11.86 0.56 -23.87
N ARG A 120 11.57 -0.65 -23.40
CA ARG A 120 10.68 -1.58 -24.12
C ARG A 120 9.26 -1.03 -24.26
N TYR A 121 8.78 -0.32 -23.24
CA TYR A 121 7.47 0.33 -23.27
C TYR A 121 7.42 1.45 -24.31
N CYS A 122 8.40 2.35 -24.36
CA CYS A 122 8.48 3.42 -25.37
C CYS A 122 8.54 2.87 -26.80
N GLU A 123 9.34 1.81 -27.02
CA GLU A 123 9.40 1.12 -28.31
C GLU A 123 8.04 0.52 -28.70
N PHE A 124 7.35 -0.15 -27.77
CA PHE A 124 6.02 -0.72 -27.99
C PHE A 124 4.93 0.34 -28.23
N ALA A 125 4.98 1.42 -27.46
CA ALA A 125 4.01 2.51 -27.52
C ALA A 125 4.24 3.47 -28.71
N GLY A 126 5.32 3.26 -29.48
CA GLY A 126 5.64 4.07 -30.66
C GLY A 126 6.15 5.47 -30.33
N VAL A 127 6.76 5.64 -29.14
CA VAL A 127 7.32 6.91 -28.64
C VAL A 127 8.79 6.77 -28.20
N PRO A 128 9.68 6.18 -29.02
CA PRO A 128 11.08 5.96 -28.66
C PRO A 128 11.85 7.26 -28.36
N GLU A 129 11.39 8.40 -28.87
CA GLU A 129 11.98 9.72 -28.62
C GLU A 129 12.00 10.11 -27.14
N LEU A 130 11.08 9.57 -26.32
CA LEU A 130 11.04 9.83 -24.88
C LEU A 130 12.24 9.26 -24.12
N LEU A 131 12.99 8.33 -24.72
CA LEU A 131 14.19 7.75 -24.09
C LEU A 131 15.38 8.70 -24.05
N SER A 132 15.33 9.76 -24.85
CA SER A 132 16.34 10.83 -24.89
C SER A 132 15.81 12.15 -24.35
N ASP A 133 14.60 12.17 -23.78
CA ASP A 133 14.01 13.35 -23.17
C ASP A 133 14.52 13.50 -21.74
N ASP A 134 14.92 14.71 -21.34
CA ASP A 134 15.51 15.00 -20.03
C ASP A 134 14.47 15.04 -18.89
N ARG A 135 13.18 14.89 -19.19
CA ARG A 135 12.06 15.00 -18.24
C ARG A 135 11.66 13.66 -17.62
#